data_AF-A0A7S3B486-F1
#
_entry.id   AF-A0A7S3B486-F1
#
_cell.length_a   1.000
_cell.length_b   1.000
_cell.length_c   1.000
_cell.angle_alpha   90.00
_cell.angle_beta   90.00
_cell.angle_gamma   90.00
#
_symmetry.space_group_name_H-M   'P 1'
#
loop_
_entity.id
_entity.type
_entity.pdbx_description
1 polymer ?
#
loop_
_entity_poly.entity_id
_entity_poly.type
_entity_poly.pdbx_seq_one_letter_code
_entity_poly.pdbx_strand_id
1 'polypeptide(L)'
;CEASLTRHPNGRLYYAHPDSSILRQMMTVKVSADSGQSWAPYTQIWGPKNGCVPPCVPAASYSSLAVLGDDKDAEIAILYMRNNATMLIFEGRGVTYTTFAP
;
A
#
# COMPACT_ATOMS: atom_id res chain seq x y z
N CYS A 1 -7.37 -12.65 -0.35
CA CYS A 1 -7.90 -11.48 0.39
C CYS A 1 -8.40 -10.47 -0.64
N GLU A 2 -9.31 -9.56 -0.29
CA GLU A 2 -9.54 -8.38 -1.14
C GLU A 2 -8.26 -7.53 -1.21
N ALA A 3 -8.11 -6.79 -2.29
CA ALA A 3 -7.00 -5.89 -2.57
C ALA A 3 -7.46 -4.74 -3.47
N SER A 4 -6.80 -3.59 -3.35
CA SER A 4 -7.12 -2.40 -4.13
C SER A 4 -6.03 -2.08 -5.16
N LEU A 5 -6.45 -1.52 -6.29
CA LEU A 5 -5.61 -1.14 -7.41
C LEU A 5 -6.00 0.25 -7.88
N THR A 6 -5.02 1.14 -8.09
CA THR A 6 -5.26 2.44 -8.72
C THR A 6 -4.18 2.78 -9.74
N ARG A 7 -4.55 3.58 -10.74
CA ARG A 7 -3.63 4.13 -11.73
C ARG A 7 -3.31 5.57 -11.34
N HIS A 8 -2.03 5.88 -11.25
CA HIS A 8 -1.56 7.22 -10.89
C HIS A 8 -1.24 8.06 -12.14
N PRO A 9 -1.41 9.39 -12.11
CA PRO A 9 -1.05 10.28 -13.23
C PRO A 9 0.41 10.18 -13.70
N ASN A 10 1.29 9.65 -12.84
CA ASN A 10 2.69 9.34 -13.18
C ASN A 10 2.86 8.14 -14.15
N GLY A 11 1.76 7.50 -14.57
CA GLY A 11 1.73 6.34 -15.47
C GLY A 11 1.90 4.98 -14.80
N ARG A 12 2.13 4.92 -13.48
CA ARG A 12 2.33 3.69 -12.69
C ARG A 12 1.03 3.17 -12.12
N LEU A 13 1.03 1.88 -11.80
CA LEU A 13 -0.04 1.24 -11.03
C LEU A 13 0.40 1.03 -9.58
N TYR A 14 -0.52 1.25 -8.64
CA TYR A 14 -0.31 0.99 -7.23
C TYR A 14 -1.33 -0.02 -6.74
N TYR A 15 -0.83 -1.04 -6.05
CA TYR A 15 -1.62 -2.18 -5.58
C TYR A 15 -1.39 -2.36 -4.07
N ALA A 16 -2.46 -2.38 -3.29
CA ALA A 16 -2.40 -2.58 -1.84
C ALA A 16 -3.07 -3.89 -1.44
N HIS A 17 -2.36 -4.70 -0.66
CA HIS A 17 -2.88 -5.94 -0.08
C HIS A 17 -2.05 -6.37 1.13
N PRO A 18 -2.58 -7.27 1.98
CA PRO A 18 -1.78 -7.98 2.97
C PRO A 18 -0.73 -8.87 2.30
N ASP A 19 0.55 -8.60 2.55
CA ASP A 19 1.70 -9.25 1.91
C ASP A 19 2.17 -10.48 2.70
N SER A 20 1.25 -11.43 2.87
CA SER A 20 1.50 -12.75 3.45
C SER A 20 0.68 -13.80 2.70
N SER A 21 1.31 -14.95 2.42
CA SER A 21 0.72 -16.02 1.62
C SER A 21 -0.31 -16.85 2.39
N ILE A 22 -0.30 -16.79 3.73
CA ILE A 22 -1.12 -17.65 4.59
C ILE A 22 -2.11 -16.83 5.42
N LEU A 23 -1.67 -15.69 5.96
CA LEU A 23 -2.46 -14.88 6.87
C LEU A 23 -2.74 -13.50 6.28
N ARG A 24 -3.84 -12.87 6.70
CA ARG A 24 -4.14 -11.47 6.38
C ARG A 24 -3.29 -10.55 7.26
N GLN A 25 -2.02 -10.42 6.89
CA GLN A 25 -1.03 -9.67 7.66
C GLN A 25 -0.18 -8.78 6.75
N MET A 26 0.39 -7.73 7.36
CA MET A 26 1.35 -6.82 6.75
C MET A 26 0.77 -6.08 5.53
N MET A 27 0.04 -4.98 5.77
CA MET A 27 -0.49 -4.17 4.67
C MET A 27 0.67 -3.51 3.91
N THR A 28 0.81 -3.85 2.63
CA THR A 28 1.89 -3.38 1.77
C THR A 28 1.33 -2.84 0.48
N VAL A 29 1.89 -1.73 0.03
CA VAL A 29 1.69 -1.18 -1.31
C VAL A 29 2.85 -1.63 -2.19
N LYS A 30 2.52 -2.14 -3.38
CA LYS A 30 3.45 -2.46 -4.46
C LYS A 30 3.18 -1.53 -5.63
N VAL A 31 4.20 -1.28 -6.43
CA VAL A 31 4.13 -0.41 -7.62
C VAL A 31 4.54 -1.19 -8.86
N SER A 32 3.85 -0.94 -9.96
CA SER A 32 4.22 -1.46 -11.28
C SER A 32 4.48 -0.30 -12.25
N ALA A 33 5.58 -0.40 -12.99
CA ALA A 33 5.95 0.52 -14.06
C ALA A 33 5.62 -0.04 -15.47
N ASP A 34 5.14 -1.28 -15.55
CA ASP A 34 4.95 -2.05 -16.78
C ASP A 34 3.51 -2.57 -16.94
N SER A 35 2.54 -1.79 -16.44
CA SER A 35 1.11 -2.09 -16.50
C SER A 35 0.70 -3.41 -15.85
N GLY A 36 1.38 -3.78 -14.76
CA GLY A 36 1.04 -4.90 -13.90
C GLY A 36 1.72 -6.22 -14.25
N GLN A 37 2.66 -6.22 -15.19
CA GLN A 37 3.45 -7.41 -15.54
C GLN A 37 4.46 -7.75 -14.43
N SER A 38 5.06 -6.75 -13.82
CA SER A 38 5.93 -6.88 -12.65
C SER A 38 5.59 -5.88 -11.55
N TRP A 39 5.92 -6.24 -10.32
CA TRP A 39 5.57 -5.49 -9.11
C TRP A 39 6.77 -5.37 -8.19
N ALA A 40 7.15 -4.14 -7.87
CA ALA A 40 8.18 -3.84 -6.89
C ALA A 40 7.54 -3.42 -5.55
N PRO A 41 8.16 -3.74 -4.40
CA PRO A 41 7.74 -3.17 -3.12
C PRO A 41 7.81 -1.65 -3.17
N TYR A 42 6.72 -0.97 -2.78
CA TYR A 42 6.70 0.49 -2.68
C TYR A 42 6.86 0.91 -1.21
N THR A 43 5.95 0.45 -0.35
CA THR A 43 6.04 0.69 1.09
C THR A 43 5.21 -0.32 1.89
N GLN A 44 5.66 -0.65 3.09
CA GLN A 44 4.86 -1.37 4.06
C GLN A 44 4.13 -0.35 4.94
N ILE A 45 2.80 -0.28 4.84
CA ILE A 45 1.95 0.66 5.59
C ILE A 45 1.75 0.19 7.02
N TRP A 46 1.55 -1.12 7.21
CA TRP A 46 1.34 -1.72 8.53
C TRP A 46 2.09 -3.04 8.67
N GLY A 47 2.73 -3.25 9.81
CA GLY A 47 3.27 -4.54 10.25
C GLY A 47 4.59 -4.38 11.02
N PRO A 48 5.41 -5.43 11.14
CA PRO A 48 6.53 -5.42 12.10
C PRO A 48 7.55 -4.30 11.89
N LYS A 49 7.69 -3.82 10.64
CA LYS A 49 8.59 -2.72 10.29
C LYS A 49 7.92 -1.34 10.33
N ASN A 50 6.59 -1.28 10.48
CA ASN A 50 5.83 -0.04 10.46
C ASN A 50 4.56 -0.12 11.33
N GLY A 51 4.59 0.55 12.48
CA GLY A 51 3.43 0.72 13.38
C GLY A 51 3.08 -0.47 14.29
N CYS A 52 3.51 -1.70 13.98
CA CYS A 52 3.20 -2.88 14.80
C CYS A 52 4.44 -3.35 15.58
N VAL A 53 4.63 -2.81 16.78
CA VAL A 53 5.68 -3.23 17.72
C VAL A 53 5.11 -4.32 18.66
N PRO A 54 5.81 -5.45 18.90
CA PRO A 54 5.37 -6.48 19.83
C PRO A 54 4.93 -5.90 21.19
N PRO A 55 3.81 -6.37 21.79
CA PRO A 55 3.05 -7.59 21.47
C PRO A 55 1.96 -7.46 20.38
N CYS A 56 2.08 -6.52 19.44
CA CYS A 56 1.15 -6.37 18.32
C CYS A 56 1.10 -7.59 17.36
N VAL A 57 -0.10 -7.93 16.87
CA VAL A 57 -0.31 -8.84 15.74
C VAL A 57 -0.53 -7.99 14.48
N PRO A 58 0.28 -8.14 13.40
CA PRO A 58 0.24 -7.26 12.23
C PRO A 58 -0.94 -7.57 11.29
N ALA A 59 -2.12 -7.84 11.85
CA ALA A 59 -3.33 -8.17 11.12
C ALA A 59 -3.82 -6.96 10.31
N ALA A 60 -3.99 -7.16 9.00
CA ALA A 60 -4.55 -6.18 8.08
C ALA A 60 -5.35 -6.90 6.99
N SER A 61 -6.43 -6.30 6.50
CA SER A 61 -7.30 -6.95 5.51
C SER A 61 -7.69 -6.03 4.35
N TYR A 62 -8.97 -5.69 4.22
CA TYR A 62 -9.51 -4.90 3.12
C TYR A 62 -8.80 -3.55 3.00
N SER A 63 -8.69 -3.06 1.77
CA SER A 63 -8.04 -1.80 1.45
C SER A 63 -8.76 -1.07 0.33
N SER A 64 -8.60 0.25 0.25
CA SER A 64 -9.02 1.08 -0.87
C SER A 64 -7.98 2.17 -1.08
N LEU A 65 -7.47 2.27 -2.31
CA LEU A 65 -6.51 3.30 -2.71
C LEU A 65 -7.24 4.44 -3.43
N ALA A 66 -6.77 5.67 -3.20
CA ALA A 66 -7.19 6.85 -3.96
C ALA A 66 -5.96 7.68 -4.32
N VAL A 67 -6.00 8.33 -5.49
CA VAL A 67 -5.03 9.36 -5.85
C VAL A 67 -5.59 10.70 -5.38
N LEU A 68 -4.77 11.49 -4.70
CA LEU A 68 -5.14 12.79 -4.15
C LEU A 68 -4.63 13.91 -5.07
N GLY A 69 -5.22 14.01 -6.26
CA GLY A 69 -4.88 15.03 -7.26
C GLY A 69 -4.73 14.44 -8.66
N ASP A 70 -4.43 15.31 -9.62
CA ASP A 70 -4.32 14.97 -11.04
C ASP A 70 -2.90 15.12 -11.60
N ASP A 71 -1.97 15.64 -10.80
CA ASP A 71 -0.58 15.86 -11.21
C ASP A 71 0.29 14.61 -11.01
N LYS A 72 1.45 14.59 -11.68
CA LYS A 72 2.38 13.45 -11.64
C LYS A 72 3.02 13.22 -10.27
N ASP A 73 2.97 14.20 -9.38
CA ASP A 73 3.53 14.17 -8.03
C ASP A 73 2.42 14.06 -6.97
N ALA A 74 1.17 13.81 -7.40
CA ALA A 74 0.02 13.66 -6.53
C ALA A 74 0.25 12.60 -5.46
N GLU A 75 -0.38 12.79 -4.30
CA GLU A 75 -0.25 11.82 -3.21
C GLU A 75 -1.15 10.62 -3.44
N ILE A 76 -0.85 9.51 -2.75
CA ILE A 76 -1.74 8.35 -2.70
C ILE A 76 -2.25 8.19 -1.28
N ALA A 77 -3.57 8.07 -1.16
CA ALA A 77 -4.23 7.70 0.09
C ALA A 77 -4.58 6.23 0.10
N ILE A 78 -4.56 5.65 1.29
CA ILE A 78 -5.07 4.31 1.57
C ILE A 78 -6.06 4.36 2.74
N LEU A 79 -7.23 3.77 2.55
CA LEU A 79 -8.15 3.37 3.60
C LEU A 79 -8.02 1.86 3.81
N TYR A 80 -7.74 1.38 5.01
CA TYR A 80 -7.56 -0.05 5.25
C TYR A 80 -8.00 -0.51 6.63
N MET A 81 -8.33 -1.80 6.74
CA MET A 81 -8.68 -2.43 8.01
C MET A 81 -7.46 -3.04 8.69
N ARG A 82 -7.28 -2.83 9.98
CA ARG A 82 -6.22 -3.47 10.80
C ARG A 82 -6.70 -3.96 12.17
N ASN A 83 -5.80 -4.60 12.92
CA ASN A 83 -6.07 -5.18 14.25
C ASN A 83 -7.29 -6.11 14.25
N ASN A 84 -7.29 -7.13 13.39
CA ASN A 84 -8.39 -8.10 13.27
C ASN A 84 -9.77 -7.45 13.03
N ALA A 85 -9.81 -6.49 12.09
CA ALA A 85 -11.03 -5.80 11.68
C ALA A 85 -11.67 -4.91 12.77
N THR A 86 -10.93 -4.55 13.82
CA THR A 86 -11.42 -3.64 14.87
C THR A 86 -11.14 -2.16 14.58
N MET A 87 -10.31 -1.86 13.58
CA MET A 87 -9.95 -0.50 13.20
C MET A 87 -10.03 -0.31 11.69
N LEU A 88 -10.56 0.86 11.29
CA LEU A 88 -10.49 1.38 9.93
C LEU A 88 -9.58 2.61 9.93
N ILE A 89 -8.57 2.62 9.09
CA ILE A 89 -7.47 3.61 9.12
C ILE A 89 -7.39 4.30 7.76
N PHE A 90 -7.24 5.62 7.76
CA PHE A 90 -6.93 6.42 6.59
C PHE A 90 -5.52 7.02 6.71
N GLU A 91 -4.68 6.84 5.70
CA GLU A 91 -3.33 7.42 5.62
C GLU A 91 -3.07 7.99 4.21
N GLY A 92 -2.66 9.25 4.11
CA GLY A 92 -2.09 9.84 2.90
C GLY A 92 -0.57 9.78 2.92
N ARG A 93 0.05 9.39 1.81
CA ARG A 93 1.51 9.35 1.65
C ARG A 93 1.90 10.02 0.33
N GLY A 94 2.83 10.98 0.40
CA GLY A 94 3.43 11.58 -0.78
C GLY A 94 4.20 10.57 -1.63
N VAL A 95 4.11 10.71 -2.95
CA VAL A 95 4.76 9.80 -3.90
C VAL A 95 6.18 10.28 -4.21
N THR A 96 7.12 10.08 -3.28
CA THR A 96 8.53 10.40 -3.57
C THR A 96 9.17 9.29 -4.40
N TYR A 97 9.64 9.62 -5.61
CA TYR A 97 10.45 8.70 -6.42
C TYR A 97 11.92 8.80 -5.99
N THR A 98 12.54 7.68 -5.62
CA THR A 98 13.98 7.53 -5.78
C THR A 98 14.25 7.12 -7.22
N THR A 99 14.98 7.95 -7.96
CA THR A 99 15.62 7.52 -9.22
C THR A 99 16.55 6.36 -8.89
N PHE A 100 16.24 5.16 -9.37
CA PHE A 100 17.25 4.11 -9.46
C PHE A 100 18.28 4.60 -10.48
N ALA A 101 19.55 4.69 -10.06
CA ALA A 101 20.64 5.00 -10.97
C ALA A 101 20.67 3.95 -12.10
N PRO A 102 21.03 4.36 -13.33
CA PRO A 102 21.04 3.47 -14.50
C PRO A 102 21.97 2.27 -14.34
#